data_AF-A0A936W3F9-F1
#
_entry.id   AF-A0A936W3F9-F1
#
_cell.length_a   1.000
_cell.length_b   1.000
_cell.length_c   1.000
_cell.angle_alpha   90.00
_cell.angle_beta   90.00
_cell.angle_gamma   90.00
#
_symmetry.space_group_name_H-M   'P 1'
#
loop_
_entity.id
_entity.type
_entity.pdbx_description
1 polymer ?
#
loop_
_entity_poly.entity_id
_entity_poly.type
_entity_poly.pdbx_seq_one_letter_code
_entity_poly.pdbx_strand_id
1 'polypeptide(L)'
;MVPHRPDRICRCQDISIFIGALLEKSNSGGRWILNGANMTYGDLYEKLGAQLGLDKKFRPAPKWLAKTILFGNNLLKGGSLGTEMLNQAYGTFTYDASKSLDVEGFSYRLMDDTIRDMASAYKSNPHSGAILPF
;
A
#
# COMPACT_ATOMS: atom_id res chain seq x y z
N MET A 1 5.23 -23.89 -3.57
CA MET A 1 4.90 -22.73 -2.71
C MET A 1 5.74 -21.57 -3.23
N VAL A 2 5.16 -20.59 -3.92
CA VAL A 2 5.93 -19.47 -4.49
C VAL A 2 6.06 -18.41 -3.40
N PRO A 3 7.28 -17.98 -3.02
CA PRO A 3 7.45 -16.96 -1.99
C PRO A 3 6.88 -15.64 -2.50
N HIS A 4 5.87 -15.11 -1.82
CA HIS A 4 5.37 -13.76 -2.07
C HIS A 4 6.48 -12.76 -1.75
N ARG A 5 6.81 -11.90 -2.71
CA ARG A 5 7.84 -10.86 -2.58
C ARG A 5 7.18 -9.49 -2.50
N PRO A 6 7.80 -8.55 -1.77
CA PRO A 6 7.19 -7.31 -1.31
C PRO A 6 6.65 -6.40 -2.43
N ASP A 7 5.54 -5.71 -2.15
CA ASP A 7 4.92 -4.67 -2.96
C ASP A 7 5.44 -3.27 -2.59
N ARG A 8 5.15 -2.28 -3.46
CA ARG A 8 5.46 -0.86 -3.21
C ARG A 8 4.44 -0.27 -2.26
N ILE A 9 4.87 0.08 -1.06
CA ILE A 9 4.02 0.86 -0.15
C ILE A 9 4.78 2.14 0.22
N CYS A 10 4.15 3.28 -0.07
CA CYS A 10 4.67 4.59 0.25
C CYS A 10 3.54 5.41 0.86
N ARG A 11 3.87 6.18 1.90
CA ARG A 11 2.94 7.11 2.52
C ARG A 11 2.78 8.34 1.63
N CYS A 12 1.54 8.77 1.37
CA CYS A 12 1.28 9.93 0.52
C CYS A 12 1.95 11.22 1.03
N GLN A 13 2.11 11.39 2.35
CA GLN A 13 2.80 12.55 2.91
C GLN A 13 4.28 12.58 2.53
N ASP A 14 4.95 11.43 2.51
CA ASP A 14 6.36 11.33 2.13
C ASP A 14 6.52 11.69 0.64
N ILE A 15 5.54 11.34 -0.20
CA ILE A 15 5.49 11.78 -1.61
C ILE A 15 5.40 13.31 -1.69
N SER A 16 4.52 13.94 -0.92
CA SER A 16 4.36 15.39 -0.92
C SER A 16 5.61 16.12 -0.45
N ILE A 17 6.25 15.62 0.63
CA ILE A 17 7.52 16.17 1.15
C ILE A 17 8.61 16.06 0.08
N PHE A 18 8.71 14.90 -0.58
CA PHE A 18 9.69 14.67 -1.64
C PHE A 18 9.49 15.63 -2.83
N ILE A 19 8.24 15.82 -3.27
CA ILE A 19 7.92 16.77 -4.35
C ILE A 19 8.31 18.20 -3.94
N GLY A 20 8.03 18.61 -2.70
CA GLY A 20 8.46 19.90 -2.17
C GLY A 20 9.97 20.08 -2.24
N ALA A 21 10.73 19.09 -1.79
CA ALA A 21 12.20 19.11 -1.83
C ALA A 21 12.77 19.21 -3.26
N LEU A 22 12.12 18.57 -4.24
CA LEU A 22 12.53 18.69 -5.64
C LEU A 22 12.25 20.08 -6.22
N LEU A 23 11.11 20.68 -5.87
CA LEU A 23 10.73 22.01 -6.33
C LEU A 23 11.66 23.09 -5.76
N GLU A 24 11.99 23.03 -4.47
CA GLU A 24 12.92 23.98 -3.83
C GLU A 24 14.31 23.97 -4.48
N LYS A 25 14.77 22.79 -4.92
CA LYS A 25 16.11 22.62 -5.51
C LYS A 25 16.16 22.82 -7.02
N SER A 26 15.05 23.17 -7.67
CA SER A 26 14.95 23.32 -9.13
C SER A 26 15.46 22.09 -9.91
N ASN A 27 15.34 20.90 -9.31
CA ASN A 27 15.79 19.64 -9.93
C ASN A 27 14.79 19.24 -11.02
N SER A 28 15.13 19.56 -12.27
CA SER A 28 14.33 19.20 -13.44
C SER A 28 14.96 18.05 -14.23
N GLY A 29 14.13 17.20 -14.84
CA GLY A 29 14.58 16.16 -15.78
C GLY A 29 14.86 14.76 -15.21
N GLY A 30 14.60 14.50 -13.92
CA GLY A 30 14.77 13.17 -13.31
C GLY A 30 13.49 12.32 -13.28
N ARG A 31 13.66 11.00 -13.31
CA ARG A 31 12.65 10.03 -12.84
C ARG A 31 13.10 9.47 -11.49
N TRP A 32 12.19 9.47 -10.53
CA TRP A 32 12.38 8.88 -9.20
C TRP A 32 11.32 7.82 -8.95
N ILE A 33 11.71 6.76 -8.26
CA ILE A 33 10.79 5.75 -7.73
C ILE A 33 10.70 5.98 -6.24
N LEU A 34 9.49 6.17 -5.74
CA LEU A 34 9.25 6.33 -4.31
C LEU A 34 8.74 5.02 -3.73
N ASN A 35 9.48 4.48 -2.75
CA ASN A 35 9.17 3.23 -2.09
C ASN A 35 9.59 3.28 -0.63
N GLY A 36 8.64 3.49 0.28
CA GLY A 36 8.91 3.63 1.71
C GLY A 36 9.09 2.30 2.45
N ALA A 37 8.52 1.22 1.92
CA ALA A 37 8.75 -0.13 2.42
C ALA A 37 8.50 -1.18 1.33
N ASN A 38 9.41 -2.15 1.29
CA ASN A 38 9.21 -3.41 0.59
C ASN A 38 8.36 -4.33 1.49
N MET A 39 7.04 -4.38 1.27
CA MET A 39 6.12 -5.20 2.08
C MET A 39 5.02 -5.80 1.20
N THR A 40 4.66 -7.07 1.38
CA THR A 40 3.55 -7.67 0.60
C THR A 40 2.20 -7.13 1.09
N TYR A 41 1.16 -7.16 0.25
CA TYR A 41 -0.20 -6.88 0.73
C TYR A 41 -0.63 -7.76 1.91
N GLY A 42 -0.19 -9.03 1.94
CA GLY A 42 -0.45 -9.94 3.06
C GLY A 42 0.13 -9.40 4.37
N ASP A 43 1.42 -9.05 4.36
CA ASP A 43 2.10 -8.48 5.53
C ASP A 43 1.45 -7.17 5.98
N LEU A 44 1.03 -6.32 5.03
CA LEU A 44 0.31 -5.07 5.33
C LEU A 44 -1.00 -5.34 6.07
N TYR A 45 -1.83 -6.26 5.56
CA TYR A 45 -3.11 -6.60 6.18
C TYR A 45 -2.92 -7.28 7.54
N GLU A 46 -1.91 -8.13 7.70
CA GLU A 46 -1.58 -8.73 8.99
C GLU A 46 -1.16 -7.67 10.02
N LYS A 47 -0.24 -6.77 9.67
CA LYS A 47 0.19 -5.67 10.55
C LYS A 47 -0.97 -4.74 10.90
N LEU A 48 -1.82 -4.43 9.94
CA LEU A 48 -3.02 -3.61 10.16
C LEU A 48 -4.02 -4.31 11.07
N GLY A 49 -4.32 -5.59 10.80
CA GLY A 49 -5.21 -6.41 11.61
C GLY A 49 -4.76 -6.48 13.06
N ALA A 50 -3.45 -6.69 13.29
CA ALA A 50 -2.87 -6.67 14.63
C ALA A 50 -3.09 -5.32 15.33
N GLN A 51 -2.86 -4.20 14.65
CA GLN A 51 -3.09 -2.86 15.23
C GLN A 51 -4.58 -2.60 15.50
N LEU A 52 -5.49 -3.15 14.70
CA LEU A 52 -6.93 -3.04 14.88
C LEU A 52 -7.50 -4.03 15.93
N GLY A 53 -6.71 -4.99 16.41
CA GLY A 53 -7.17 -6.03 17.33
C GLY A 53 -7.99 -7.14 16.66
N LEU A 54 -7.82 -7.34 15.36
CA LEU A 54 -8.48 -8.41 14.61
C LEU A 54 -7.69 -9.71 14.76
N ASP A 55 -8.29 -10.74 15.36
CA ASP A 55 -7.72 -12.10 15.41
C ASP A 55 -8.07 -12.88 14.13
N LYS A 56 -7.64 -12.35 12.97
CA LYS A 56 -7.85 -12.98 11.66
C LYS A 56 -6.52 -13.21 10.96
N LYS A 57 -6.33 -14.44 10.47
CA LYS A 57 -5.22 -14.78 9.57
C LYS A 57 -5.64 -14.49 8.14
N PHE A 58 -5.05 -13.47 7.54
CA PHE A 58 -5.28 -13.15 6.13
C PHE A 58 -4.54 -14.17 5.27
N ARG A 59 -5.25 -14.75 4.30
CA ARG A 59 -4.65 -15.67 3.32
C ARG A 59 -4.93 -15.15 1.92
N PRO A 60 -3.94 -15.16 1.01
CA PRO A 60 -4.18 -14.77 -0.37
C PRO A 60 -5.20 -15.72 -0.99
N ALA A 61 -6.21 -15.16 -1.66
CA ALA A 61 -7.15 -15.96 -2.42
C ALA A 61 -6.42 -16.64 -3.58
N PRO A 62 -6.86 -17.84 -4.02
CA PRO A 62 -6.37 -18.42 -5.25
C PRO A 62 -6.64 -17.48 -6.44
N LYS A 63 -5.68 -17.35 -7.38
CA LYS A 63 -5.81 -16.46 -8.55
C LYS A 63 -7.09 -16.69 -9.36
N TRP A 64 -7.55 -17.94 -9.45
CA TRP A 64 -8.78 -18.28 -10.16
C TRP A 64 -10.01 -17.64 -9.48
N LEU A 65 -10.08 -17.69 -8.15
CA LEU A 65 -11.18 -17.13 -7.37
C LEU A 65 -11.21 -15.61 -7.48
N ALA A 66 -10.04 -14.96 -7.39
CA ALA A 66 -9.91 -13.52 -7.55
C ALA A 66 -10.35 -13.05 -8.95
N LYS A 67 -10.01 -13.81 -10.01
CA LYS A 67 -10.48 -13.54 -11.37
C LYS A 67 -12.01 -13.69 -11.48
N THR A 68 -12.61 -14.72 -10.89
CA THR A 68 -14.06 -14.91 -10.94
C THR A 68 -14.82 -13.78 -10.24
N ILE A 69 -14.31 -13.31 -9.09
CA ILE A 69 -14.86 -12.14 -8.39
C ILE A 69 -14.77 -10.89 -9.27
N LEU A 70 -13.65 -10.66 -9.97
CA LEU A 70 -13.54 -9.55 -10.93
C LEU A 70 -14.57 -9.60 -12.05
N PHE A 71 -14.75 -10.77 -12.67
CA PHE A 71 -15.73 -10.95 -13.74
C PHE A 71 -17.15 -10.68 -13.25
N GLY A 72 -17.48 -11.05 -12.02
CA GLY A 72 -18.77 -10.75 -11.39
C GLY A 72 -18.92 -9.28 -10.94
N ASN A 73 -17.84 -8.63 -10.52
CA ASN A 73 -17.88 -7.25 -10.00
C ASN A 73 -17.90 -6.18 -11.10
N ASN A 74 -17.46 -6.50 -12.33
CA ASN A 74 -17.71 -5.64 -13.50
C ASN A 74 -19.22 -5.45 -13.79
N LEU A 75 -20.09 -6.28 -13.20
CA LEU A 75 -21.54 -6.13 -13.25
C LEU A 75 -22.07 -5.10 -12.22
N LEU A 76 -21.33 -4.86 -11.14
CA LEU A 76 -21.69 -3.94 -10.05
C LEU A 76 -20.94 -2.62 -10.24
N LYS A 77 -21.60 -1.69 -10.94
CA LYS A 77 -21.12 -0.33 -11.23
C LYS A 77 -20.68 0.39 -9.94
N GLY A 78 -19.39 0.40 -9.64
CA GLY A 78 -18.84 1.25 -8.58
C GLY A 78 -17.47 0.87 -8.01
N GLY A 79 -17.04 -0.39 -8.13
CA GLY A 79 -15.74 -0.84 -7.59
C GLY A 79 -14.81 -1.33 -8.69
N SER A 80 -13.92 -0.47 -9.19
CA SER A 80 -12.91 -0.84 -10.19
C SER A 80 -11.75 -1.60 -9.54
N LEU A 81 -12.03 -2.84 -9.11
CA LEU A 81 -10.98 -3.84 -9.02
C LEU A 81 -10.64 -4.20 -10.47
N GLY A 82 -9.56 -3.66 -11.01
CA GLY A 82 -9.10 -3.95 -12.37
C GLY A 82 -8.27 -5.24 -12.42
N THR A 83 -8.15 -5.83 -13.61
CA THR A 83 -7.17 -6.92 -13.86
C THR A 83 -5.73 -6.47 -13.54
N GLU A 84 -5.44 -5.18 -13.74
CA GLU A 84 -4.17 -4.55 -13.37
C GLU A 84 -3.91 -4.60 -11.86
N MET A 85 -4.94 -4.38 -11.04
CA MET A 85 -4.82 -4.42 -9.59
C MET A 85 -4.57 -5.85 -9.08
N LEU A 86 -5.14 -6.88 -9.73
CA LEU A 86 -4.76 -8.27 -9.46
C LEU A 86 -3.31 -8.56 -9.88
N ASN A 87 -2.89 -8.09 -11.05
CA ASN A 87 -1.52 -8.31 -11.50
C ASN A 87 -0.51 -7.64 -10.57
N GLN A 88 -0.85 -6.50 -9.98
CA GLN A 88 -0.04 -5.84 -8.95
C GLN A 88 -0.08 -6.63 -7.64
N ALA A 89 -1.26 -6.97 -7.12
CA ALA A 89 -1.41 -7.67 -5.84
C ALA A 89 -0.82 -9.10 -5.81
N TYR A 90 -0.79 -9.78 -6.97
CA TYR A 90 -0.16 -11.10 -7.13
C TYR A 90 1.18 -11.05 -7.86
N GLY A 91 1.65 -9.85 -8.18
CA GLY A 91 2.92 -9.61 -8.85
C GLY A 91 4.10 -9.83 -7.91
N THR A 92 5.29 -9.91 -8.48
CA THR A 92 6.54 -10.01 -7.71
C THR A 92 7.47 -8.93 -8.23
N PHE A 93 7.47 -7.76 -7.60
CA PHE A 93 8.25 -6.62 -8.06
C PHE A 93 9.09 -6.03 -6.94
N THR A 94 10.41 -6.18 -7.02
CA THR A 94 11.35 -5.45 -6.15
C THR A 94 11.79 -4.18 -6.84
N TYR A 95 11.69 -3.04 -6.15
CA TYR A 95 12.09 -1.75 -6.68
C TYR A 95 13.23 -1.16 -5.87
N ASP A 96 14.20 -0.61 -6.58
CA ASP A 96 15.27 0.18 -6.01
C ASP A 96 14.83 1.64 -5.92
N ALA A 97 14.75 2.17 -4.70
CA ALA A 97 14.43 3.55 -4.41
C ALA A 97 15.63 4.34 -3.87
N SER A 98 16.85 3.80 -3.96
CA SER A 98 18.10 4.46 -3.54
C SER A 98 18.19 5.91 -4.02
N LYS A 99 17.86 6.15 -5.30
CA LYS A 99 17.86 7.48 -5.92
C LYS A 99 16.98 8.52 -5.19
N SER A 100 15.92 8.10 -4.50
CA SER A 100 15.09 9.02 -3.72
C SER A 100 15.74 9.42 -2.40
N LEU A 101 16.54 8.54 -1.80
CA LEU A 101 17.29 8.80 -0.58
C LEU A 101 18.48 9.74 -0.80
N ASP A 102 18.93 9.88 -2.05
CA ASP A 102 19.97 10.85 -2.42
C ASP A 102 19.49 12.31 -2.38
N VAL A 103 18.17 12.54 -2.26
CA VAL A 103 17.62 13.88 -2.06
C VAL A 103 17.90 14.31 -0.63
N GLU A 104 18.86 15.22 -0.46
CA GLU A 104 19.23 15.76 0.86
C GLU A 104 18.01 16.24 1.65
N GLY A 105 17.97 15.88 2.94
CA GLY A 105 16.89 16.22 3.86
C GLY A 105 15.64 15.34 3.71
N PHE A 106 15.58 14.46 2.71
CA PHE A 106 14.50 13.50 2.56
C PHE A 106 14.79 12.18 3.27
N SER A 107 13.79 11.66 3.99
CA SER A 107 13.81 10.31 4.52
C SER A 107 12.39 9.76 4.58
N TYR A 108 12.25 8.45 4.42
CA TYR A 108 10.97 7.78 4.60
C TYR A 108 10.65 7.61 6.06
N ARG A 109 9.36 7.78 6.41
CA ARG A 109 8.88 7.34 7.71
C ARG A 109 8.73 5.82 7.70
N LEU A 110 8.98 5.20 8.85
CA LEU A 110 8.74 3.76 9.02
C LEU A 110 7.27 3.43 8.74
N MET A 111 7.05 2.40 7.92
CA MET A 111 5.70 1.97 7.55
C MET A 111 4.88 1.56 8.79
N ASP A 112 5.52 0.94 9.77
CA ASP A 112 4.85 0.48 10.99
C ASP A 112 4.28 1.65 11.81
N ASP A 113 4.95 2.79 11.83
CA ASP A 113 4.42 4.01 12.46
C ASP A 113 3.22 4.55 11.68
N THR A 114 3.24 4.47 10.36
CA THR A 114 2.12 4.90 9.50
C THR A 114 0.90 4.01 9.71
N ILE A 115 1.09 2.70 9.80
CA ILE A 115 0.01 1.73 10.07
C ILE A 115 -0.57 1.99 11.46
N ARG A 116 0.28 2.22 12.47
CA ARG A 116 -0.15 2.54 13.84
C ARG A 116 -0.98 3.82 13.87
N ASP A 117 -0.51 4.91 13.27
CA ASP A 117 -1.24 6.18 13.23
C ASP A 117 -2.60 6.04 12.53
N MET A 118 -2.65 5.28 11.44
CA MET A 118 -3.90 5.01 10.72
C MET A 118 -4.88 4.20 11.55
N ALA A 119 -4.42 3.14 12.23
CA ALA A 119 -5.25 2.35 13.12
C ALA A 119 -5.75 3.17 14.32
N SER A 120 -4.90 4.03 14.88
CA SER A 120 -5.30 4.99 15.93
C SER A 120 -6.37 5.96 15.45
N ALA A 121 -6.20 6.56 14.26
CA ALA A 121 -7.17 7.47 13.67
C ALA A 121 -8.52 6.81 13.38
N TYR A 122 -8.51 5.54 12.97
CA TYR A 122 -9.71 4.73 12.78
C TYR A 122 -10.44 4.50 14.12
N LYS A 123 -9.71 4.08 15.16
CA LYS A 123 -10.29 3.85 16.50
C LYS A 123 -10.82 5.13 17.15
N SER A 124 -10.21 6.29 16.87
CA SER A 124 -10.64 7.58 17.43
C SER A 124 -11.87 8.17 16.74
N ASN A 125 -12.30 7.64 15.59
CA ASN A 125 -13.49 8.08 14.87
C ASN A 125 -14.63 7.06 15.00
N PRO A 126 -15.47 7.14 16.04
CA PRO A 126 -16.64 6.28 16.21
C PRO A 126 -17.80 6.69 15.28
N HIS A 127 -17.54 6.89 13.98
CA HIS A 127 -18.63 7.00 13.01
C HIS A 127 -19.26 5.62 12.78
N SER A 128 -20.40 5.44 13.44
CA SER A 128 -21.36 4.35 13.30
C SER A 128 -21.54 3.93 11.83
N GLY A 129 -21.32 2.65 11.54
CA GLY A 129 -22.00 1.96 10.44
C GLY A 129 -21.18 1.52 9.23
N ALA A 130 -19.94 1.97 9.05
CA ALA A 130 -19.09 1.44 7.99
C ALA A 130 -18.20 0.31 8.54
N ILE A 131 -18.80 -0.87 8.71
CA ILE A 131 -18.05 -2.13 8.78
C ILE A 131 -17.25 -2.18 7.48
N LEU A 132 -15.92 -2.16 7.56
CA LEU A 132 -15.08 -2.57 6.44
C LEU A 132 -15.61 -3.94 6.00
N PRO A 133 -16.13 -4.09 4.76
CA PRO A 133 -16.61 -5.39 4.30
C PRO A 133 -15.36 -6.24 4.05
N PHE A 134 -14.88 -6.88 5.11
CA PHE A 134 -13.91 -7.97 5.02
C PHE A 134 -14.66 -9.27 4.76
#